data_AF-A0A0B6YRV1-F1
#
_entry.id   AF-A0A0B6YRV1-F1
#
_cell.length_a   1.000
_cell.length_b   1.000
_cell.length_c   1.000
_cell.angle_alpha   90.00
_cell.angle_beta   90.00
_cell.angle_gamma   90.00
#
_symmetry.space_group_name_H-M   'P 1'
#
loop_
_entity.id
_entity.type
_entity.pdbx_description
1 polymer ?
#
loop_
_entity_poly.entity_id
_entity_poly.type
_entity_poly.pdbx_seq_one_letter_code
_entity_poly.pdbx_strand_id
1 'polypeptide(L)' 'GDDHESYGECVISLKDMFSGDPCYFETTMTHFGEETGKLKGEWYISTGSAIGSRNKSSRKTYEIVALDTEYH' A
#
# COMPACT_ATOMS: atom_id res chain seq x y z
N GLY A 1 -11.66 2.43 25.06
CA GLY A 1 -11.33 3.18 23.85
C GLY A 1 -10.85 2.14 22.90
N ASP A 2 -11.31 2.17 21.65
CA ASP A 2 -10.63 1.39 20.63
C ASP A 2 -9.37 2.17 20.31
N ASP A 3 -8.29 1.80 20.99
CA ASP A 3 -7.03 2.49 20.87
C ASP A 3 -6.55 2.20 19.44
N HIS A 4 -6.29 3.25 18.65
CA HIS A 4 -5.88 3.18 17.23
C HIS A 4 -4.49 2.55 17.03
N GLU A 5 -4.21 1.47 17.73
CA GLU A 5 -2.96 0.72 17.70
C GLU A 5 -2.91 -0.15 16.44
N SER A 6 -1.77 -0.12 15.76
CA SER A 6 -1.53 -0.95 14.58
C SER A 6 -1.24 -2.38 15.01
N TYR A 7 -1.97 -3.36 14.48
CA TYR A 7 -1.67 -4.80 14.68
C TYR A 7 -0.56 -5.32 13.76
N GLY A 8 -0.07 -4.48 12.84
CA GLY A 8 1.05 -4.79 11.97
C GLY A 8 1.15 -3.85 10.77
N GLU A 9 2.38 -3.59 10.36
CA GLU A 9 2.70 -2.81 9.17
C GLU A 9 3.39 -3.67 8.10
N CYS A 10 3.27 -3.27 6.84
CA CYS A 10 3.97 -3.91 5.72
C CYS A 10 4.36 -2.88 4.65
N VAL A 11 5.21 -3.30 3.71
CA VAL A 11 5.61 -2.51 2.54
C VAL A 11 5.26 -3.28 1.27
N ILE A 12 4.66 -2.59 0.30
CA ILE A 12 4.37 -3.13 -1.02
C ILE A 12 5.05 -2.24 -2.06
N SER A 13 5.81 -2.86 -2.96
CA SER A 13 6.48 -2.17 -4.07
C SER A 13 5.51 -2.00 -5.25
N LEU A 14 5.37 -0.77 -5.75
CA LEU A 14 4.63 -0.48 -7.00
C LEU A 14 5.45 -0.77 -8.26
N LYS A 15 6.74 -1.12 -8.12
CA LYS A 15 7.59 -1.47 -9.26
C LYS A 15 6.96 -2.65 -10.01
N ASP A 16 6.84 -2.51 -11.32
CA ASP A 16 6.26 -3.52 -12.22
C ASP A 16 4.75 -3.78 -12.02
N MET A 17 4.06 -2.95 -11.22
CA MET A 17 2.61 -3.09 -10.94
C MET A 17 1.72 -2.22 -11.84
N PHE A 18 2.31 -1.43 -12.74
CA PHE A 18 1.58 -0.57 -13.70
C PHE A 18 1.27 -1.34 -14.99
N SER A 19 0.48 -2.41 -14.89
CA SER A 19 0.20 -3.32 -16.02
C SER A 19 -1.07 -2.99 -16.79
N GLY A 20 -1.89 -2.03 -16.34
CA GLY A 20 -3.18 -1.71 -16.97
C GLY A 20 -4.30 -2.70 -16.63
N ASP A 21 -3.97 -3.81 -15.98
CA ASP A 21 -4.86 -4.82 -15.41
C ASP A 21 -4.66 -4.90 -13.88
N PRO A 22 -5.63 -5.42 -13.11
CA PRO A 22 -5.43 -5.72 -11.69
C PRO A 22 -4.24 -6.65 -11.47
N CYS A 23 -3.43 -6.38 -10.46
CA CYS A 23 -2.26 -7.17 -10.08
C CYS A 23 -2.41 -7.72 -8.67
N TYR A 24 -2.06 -9.00 -8.47
CA TYR A 24 -2.06 -9.64 -7.17
C TYR A 24 -0.82 -9.25 -6.34
N PHE A 25 -1.00 -9.05 -5.05
CA PHE A 25 0.09 -8.88 -4.09
C PHE A 25 -0.12 -9.75 -2.85
N GLU A 26 0.98 -10.14 -2.23
CA GLU A 26 1.04 -10.79 -0.92
C GLU A 26 2.28 -10.28 -0.18
N THR A 27 2.13 -9.90 1.08
CA THR A 27 3.21 -9.36 1.92
C THR A 27 3.05 -9.77 3.38
N THR A 28 4.17 -9.88 4.09
CA THR A 28 4.21 -10.18 5.52
C THR A 28 4.01 -8.89 6.32
N MET A 29 3.18 -8.95 7.36
CA MET A 29 2.99 -7.87 8.31
C MET A 29 3.83 -8.10 9.56
N THR A 30 4.39 -7.02 10.09
CA THR A 30 5.18 -7.06 11.33
C THR A 30 4.73 -6.01 12.33
N HIS A 31 4.82 -6.32 13.61
CA HIS A 31 4.60 -5.36 14.70
C HIS A 31 5.68 -5.56 15.77
N PHE A 32 6.35 -4.49 16.20
CA PHE A 32 7.52 -4.55 17.08
C PHE A 32 8.63 -5.51 16.62
N GLY A 33 8.76 -5.71 15.31
CA GLY A 33 9.77 -6.61 14.73
C GLY A 33 9.37 -8.09 14.69
N GLU A 34 8.18 -8.45 15.17
CA GLU A 34 7.64 -9.80 15.10
C GLU A 34 6.61 -9.94 13.97
N GLU A 35 6.57 -11.10 13.31
CA GLU A 35 5.58 -11.41 12.29
C GLU A 35 4.19 -11.54 12.92
N THR A 36 3.23 -10.73 12.45
CA THR A 36 1.84 -10.75 12.97
C THR A 36 0.85 -11.34 11.98
N GLY A 37 1.24 -11.55 10.72
CA GLY A 37 0.42 -12.23 9.73
C GLY A 37 0.80 -11.87 8.30
N LYS A 38 -0.17 -12.07 7.39
CA LYS A 38 -0.02 -11.80 5.96
C LYS A 38 -1.18 -10.96 5.43
N LEU A 39 -0.85 -10.01 4.57
CA LEU A 39 -1.82 -9.24 3.78
C LEU A 39 -1.72 -9.67 2.32
N LYS A 40 -2.86 -9.99 1.70
CA LYS A 40 -2.96 -10.34 0.28
C LYS A 40 -4.18 -9.71 -0.36
N GLY A 41 -4.10 -9.44 -1.65
CA GLY A 41 -5.21 -8.87 -2.41
C GLY A 41 -4.84 -8.59 -3.85
N GLU A 42 -5.77 -7.98 -4.57
CA GLU A 42 -5.54 -7.47 -5.91
C GLU A 42 -5.70 -5.95 -5.89
N TRP A 43 -4.89 -5.25 -6.68
CA TRP A 43 -4.99 -3.80 -6.84
C TRP A 43 -4.86 -3.37 -8.29
N TYR A 44 -5.39 -2.20 -8.61
CA TYR A 44 -5.27 -1.59 -9.91
C TYR A 44 -4.72 -0.18 -9.75
N ILE A 45 -3.57 0.10 -10.38
CA ILE A 45 -2.90 1.39 -10.27
C ILE A 45 -3.17 2.20 -11.54
N SER A 46 -4.02 3.21 -11.40
CA SER A 46 -4.25 4.21 -12.45
C SER A 46 -3.33 5.40 -12.23
N THR A 47 -2.47 5.68 -13.21
CA THR A 47 -1.84 7.00 -13.32
C THR A 47 -2.70 7.80 -14.29
N GLY A 48 -3.37 8.86 -13.82
CA GLY A 48 -4.13 9.74 -14.70
C GLY A 48 -3.27 10.25 -15.87
N SER A 49 -3.86 10.91 -16.89
CA SER A 49 -3.19 11.33 -18.15
C SER A 49 -1.90 12.16 -18.06
N ALA A 50 -1.29 12.35 -16.90
CA ALA A 50 -0.01 12.99 -16.66
C ALA A 50 1.22 12.14 -17.05
N ILE A 51 1.15 11.35 -18.13
CA ILE A 51 2.33 10.73 -18.78
C ILE A 51 3.29 11.81 -19.37
N GLY A 52 2.94 13.10 -19.29
CA GLY A 52 3.68 14.22 -19.87
C GLY A 52 4.59 15.05 -18.94
N SER A 53 4.46 14.99 -17.61
CA SER A 53 5.24 15.89 -16.73
C SER A 53 6.28 15.13 -15.91
N ARG A 54 7.40 14.77 -16.56
CA ARG A 54 8.66 14.40 -15.89
C ARG A 54 9.34 15.62 -15.25
N ASN A 55 8.58 16.47 -14.56
CA ASN A 55 9.17 17.54 -13.79
C ASN A 55 9.82 16.93 -12.54
N LYS A 56 11.13 16.73 -12.69
CA LYS A 56 12.13 16.42 -11.68
C LYS A 56 11.90 17.24 -10.40
N SER A 57 11.08 16.70 -9.51
CA SER A 57 11.19 16.96 -8.09
C SER A 57 10.93 15.63 -7.41
N SER A 58 12.00 14.88 -7.16
CA SER A 58 11.99 13.63 -6.38
C SER A 58 11.68 13.93 -4.92
N ARG A 59 10.56 14.59 -4.66
CA ARG A 59 10.04 14.77 -3.31
C ARG A 59 9.34 13.46 -2.96
N LYS A 60 9.98 12.63 -2.14
CA LYS A 60 9.35 11.44 -1.56
C LYS A 60 8.12 11.93 -0.79
N THR A 61 6.93 11.66 -1.31
CA THR A 61 5.65 11.92 -0.64
C THR A 61 5.25 10.66 0.10
N TYR A 62 5.09 10.77 1.41
CA TYR A 62 4.49 9.73 2.24
C TYR A 62 3.06 10.14 2.52
N GLU A 63 2.10 9.27 2.24
CA GLU A 63 0.69 9.47 2.55
C GLU A 63 0.28 8.37 3.53
N ILE A 64 -0.44 8.75 4.58
CA ILE A 64 -0.99 7.79 5.55
C ILE A 64 -2.34 7.35 4.99
N VAL A 65 -2.42 6.08 4.59
CA VAL A 65 -3.67 5.45 4.16
C VAL A 65 -4.13 4.53 5.29
N ALA A 66 -5.25 4.88 5.93
CA ALA A 66 -5.91 4.03 6.92
C ALA A 66 -7.08 3.31 6.22
N LEU A 67 -7.23 2.01 6.49
CA LEU A 67 -8.35 1.19 6.01
C LEU A 67 -9.22 0.83 7.22
N ASP A 68 -10.49 1.23 7.21
CA ASP A 68 -11.44 0.79 8.23
C ASP A 68 -11.88 -0.64 7.90
N THR A 69 -11.49 -1.61 8.71
CA THR A 69 -11.95 -3.00 8.61
C THR A 69 -13.09 -3.26 9.60
N GLU A 70 -14.24 -2.63 9.39
CA GLU A 70 -15.44 -2.99 10.16
C GLU A 70 -15.98 -4.34 9.65
N TYR A 71 -15.89 -5.38 10.48
CA TYR A 71 -16.61 -6.65 10.29
C TYR A 71 -18.01 -6.53 10.90
N HIS A 72 -19.06 -6.64 10.09
CA HIS A 72 -20.44 -6.85 10.54
C HIS A 72 -20.77 -8.33 10.69
#